data_AF-A0A0M2JX10-F1
#
_entry.id   AF-A0A0M2JX10-F1
#
_cell.length_a   1.000
_cell.length_b   1.000
_cell.length_c   1.000
_cell.angle_alpha   90.00
_cell.angle_beta   90.00
_cell.angle_gamma   90.00
#
_symmetry.space_group_name_H-M   'P 1'
#
loop_
_entity.id
_entity.type
_entity.pdbx_description
1 polymer ?
#
loop_
_entity_poly.entity_id
_entity_poly.type
_entity_poly.pdbx_seq_one_letter_code
_entity_poly.pdbx_strand_id
1 'polypeptide(L)'
;MMASVADVVSNAAATAGVIDGGAPVIMAPAPAGTDEASALATANTSAHAADLLGTAHLGFLELARYAGTLAITDASYTTVDAANSTQFL
;
A
#
# COMPACT_ATOMS: atom_id res chain seq x y z
N MET A 1 11.76 15.81 8.58
CA MET A 1 10.63 14.87 8.38
C MET A 1 11.06 13.55 7.73
N MET A 2 12.36 13.28 7.58
CA MET A 2 12.85 12.01 7.03
C MET A 2 12.47 10.75 7.83
N ALA A 3 12.40 10.82 9.17
CA ALA A 3 11.94 9.69 9.98
C ALA A 3 10.49 9.29 9.65
N SER A 4 9.59 10.28 9.50
CA SER A 4 8.21 10.02 9.12
C SER A 4 8.04 9.49 7.70
N VAL A 5 8.92 9.86 6.76
CA VAL A 5 8.93 9.25 5.42
C VAL A 5 9.34 7.78 5.51
N ALA A 6 10.39 7.47 6.29
CA ALA A 6 10.85 6.11 6.49
C ALA A 6 9.78 5.23 7.17
N ASP A 7 9.05 5.77 8.15
CA ASP A 7 7.96 5.07 8.84
C ASP A 7 6.82 4.69 7.87
N VAL A 8 6.41 5.64 7.01
CA VAL A 8 5.36 5.40 6.00
C VAL A 8 5.80 4.31 5.02
N VAL A 9 7.02 4.39 4.49
CA VAL A 9 7.54 3.41 3.54
C VAL A 9 7.69 2.04 4.19
N SER A 10 8.20 1.98 5.42
CA SER A 10 8.36 0.73 6.17
C SER A 10 7.02 0.04 6.44
N ASN A 11 6.01 0.82 6.87
CA ASN A 11 4.67 0.28 7.12
C ASN A 11 3.98 -0.17 5.83
N ALA A 12 4.15 0.57 4.73
CA ALA A 12 3.67 0.18 3.41
C ALA A 12 4.27 -1.16 2.99
N ALA A 13 5.60 -1.29 3.10
CA ALA A 13 6.33 -2.50 2.72
C ALA A 13 5.95 -3.70 3.59
N ALA A 14 5.82 -3.52 4.91
CA ALA A 14 5.40 -4.58 5.83
C ALA A 14 4.00 -5.09 5.48
N THR A 15 3.06 -4.18 5.23
CA THR A 15 1.68 -4.52 4.88
C THR A 15 1.61 -5.19 3.50
N ALA A 16 2.36 -4.68 2.51
CA ALA A 16 2.47 -5.30 1.20
C ALA A 16 3.02 -6.72 1.29
N GLY A 17 4.02 -6.96 2.13
CA GLY A 17 4.57 -8.31 2.36
C GLY A 17 3.55 -9.29 2.93
N VAL A 18 2.66 -8.85 3.82
CA VAL A 18 1.56 -9.69 4.34
C VAL A 18 0.55 -10.03 3.23
N ILE A 19 0.17 -9.03 2.43
CA ILE A 19 -0.79 -9.20 1.34
C ILE A 19 -0.23 -10.11 0.25
N ASP A 20 1.01 -9.91 -0.18
CA ASP A 20 1.67 -10.72 -1.20
C ASP A 20 1.87 -12.17 -0.73
N GLY A 21 2.28 -12.37 0.53
CA GLY A 21 2.40 -13.71 1.12
C GLY A 21 1.06 -14.45 1.24
N GLY A 22 -0.05 -13.74 1.47
CA GLY A 22 -1.38 -14.31 1.57
C GLY A 22 -2.10 -14.50 0.22
N ALA A 23 -1.72 -13.75 -0.82
CA ALA A 23 -2.40 -13.72 -2.11
C ALA A 23 -2.57 -15.11 -2.76
N PRO A 24 -1.57 -16.01 -2.78
CA PRO A 24 -1.72 -17.35 -3.37
C PRO A 24 -2.76 -18.22 -2.65
N VAL A 25 -2.98 -17.98 -1.34
CA VAL A 25 -3.88 -18.77 -0.51
C VAL A 25 -5.34 -18.37 -0.75
N ILE A 26 -5.59 -17.08 -1.00
CA ILE A 26 -6.96 -16.53 -1.08
C ILE A 26 -7.55 -16.50 -2.49
N MET A 27 -6.72 -16.54 -3.54
CA MET A 27 -7.19 -16.35 -4.93
C MET A 27 -7.94 -17.56 -5.52
N ALA A 28 -7.72 -18.78 -5.04
CA ALA A 28 -8.30 -19.98 -5.64
C ALA A 28 -8.61 -21.07 -4.60
N PRO A 29 -9.54 -20.81 -3.66
CA PRO A 29 -9.94 -21.81 -2.68
C PRO A 29 -10.62 -23.00 -3.38
N ALA A 30 -10.28 -24.22 -2.96
CA ALA A 30 -10.94 -25.41 -3.49
C ALA A 30 -12.45 -25.39 -3.18
N PRO A 31 -13.30 -25.87 -4.10
CA PRO A 31 -14.73 -26.03 -3.82
C PRO A 31 -14.99 -26.90 -2.59
N ALA A 32 -15.98 -26.49 -1.78
CA ALA A 32 -16.38 -27.25 -0.59
C ALA A 32 -17.09 -28.58 -0.93
N GLY A 33 -17.64 -28.68 -2.14
CA GLY A 33 -18.37 -29.83 -2.67
C GLY A 33 -18.32 -29.86 -4.20
N THR A 34 -18.90 -30.92 -4.79
CA THR A 34 -18.95 -31.13 -6.25
C THR A 34 -20.21 -30.54 -6.90
N ASP A 35 -21.07 -29.91 -6.11
CA ASP A 35 -22.29 -29.25 -6.56
C ASP A 35 -22.01 -27.87 -7.19
N GLU A 36 -22.94 -27.41 -8.01
CA GLU A 36 -22.82 -26.15 -8.73
C GLU A 36 -22.79 -24.93 -7.80
N ALA A 37 -23.41 -25.01 -6.61
CA ALA A 37 -23.38 -23.92 -5.64
C ALA A 37 -21.99 -23.78 -5.00
N SER A 38 -21.32 -24.89 -4.69
CA SER A 38 -19.92 -24.90 -4.26
C SER A 38 -18.98 -24.32 -5.32
N ALA A 39 -19.17 -24.68 -6.59
CA ALA A 39 -18.38 -24.12 -7.70
C ALA A 39 -18.59 -22.61 -7.86
N LEU A 40 -19.85 -22.15 -7.78
CA LEU A 40 -20.18 -20.73 -7.84
C LEU A 40 -19.61 -19.94 -6.65
N ALA A 41 -19.66 -20.51 -5.44
CA ALA A 41 -19.09 -19.89 -4.24
C ALA A 41 -17.57 -19.71 -4.34
N THR A 42 -16.85 -20.72 -4.84
CA THR A 42 -15.42 -20.62 -5.15
C THR A 42 -15.16 -19.51 -6.17
N ALA A 43 -15.89 -19.49 -7.29
CA ALA A 43 -15.70 -18.47 -8.33
C ALA A 43 -15.92 -17.05 -7.79
N ASN A 44 -16.97 -16.83 -6.99
CA ASN A 44 -17.26 -15.53 -6.37
C ASN A 44 -16.19 -15.12 -5.36
N THR A 45 -15.69 -16.08 -4.58
CA THR A 45 -14.61 -15.82 -3.60
C THR A 45 -13.32 -15.44 -4.31
N SER A 46 -12.96 -16.15 -5.37
CA SER A 46 -11.81 -15.82 -6.23
C SER A 46 -11.93 -14.42 -6.85
N ALA A 47 -13.11 -14.08 -7.37
CA ALA A 47 -13.36 -12.73 -7.92
C ALA A 47 -13.22 -11.65 -6.84
N HIS A 48 -13.76 -11.89 -5.65
CA HIS A 48 -13.64 -10.95 -4.53
C HIS A 48 -12.19 -10.80 -4.04
N ALA A 49 -11.43 -11.90 -3.98
CA ALA A 49 -10.01 -11.86 -3.65
C ALA A 49 -9.19 -11.05 -4.67
N ALA A 50 -9.50 -11.18 -5.96
CA ALA A 50 -8.87 -10.38 -7.01
C ALA A 50 -9.18 -8.88 -6.85
N ASP A 51 -10.44 -8.53 -6.54
CA ASP A 51 -10.85 -7.14 -6.29
C ASP A 51 -10.17 -6.56 -5.04
N LEU A 52 -10.06 -7.35 -3.96
CA LEU A 52 -9.32 -6.98 -2.75
C LEU A 52 -7.85 -6.69 -3.08
N LEU A 53 -7.19 -7.56 -3.85
CA LEU A 53 -5.78 -7.38 -4.24
C LEU A 53 -5.59 -6.14 -5.11
N GLY A 54 -6.50 -5.90 -6.05
CA GLY A 54 -6.50 -4.68 -6.87
C GLY A 54 -6.66 -3.41 -6.02
N THR A 55 -7.59 -3.44 -5.06
CA THR A 55 -7.82 -2.32 -4.13
C THR A 55 -6.61 -2.08 -3.23
N ALA A 56 -6.00 -3.15 -2.69
CA ALA A 56 -4.80 -3.05 -1.87
C ALA A 56 -3.63 -2.44 -2.67
N HIS A 57 -3.46 -2.81 -3.94
CA HIS A 57 -2.45 -2.23 -4.82
C HIS A 57 -2.63 -0.71 -4.99
N LEU A 58 -3.86 -0.25 -5.21
CA LEU A 58 -4.16 1.19 -5.30
C LEU A 58 -3.86 1.92 -3.99
N GLY A 59 -4.17 1.31 -2.84
CA GLY A 59 -3.83 1.85 -1.53
C GLY A 59 -2.33 2.01 -1.31
N PHE A 60 -1.52 1.04 -1.76
CA PHE A 60 -0.05 1.16 -1.68
C PHE A 60 0.49 2.29 -2.57
N LEU A 61 -0.07 2.49 -3.76
CA LEU A 61 0.29 3.62 -4.62
C LEU A 61 -0.06 4.97 -3.97
N GLU A 62 -1.18 5.07 -3.29
CA GLU A 62 -1.56 6.28 -2.55
C GLU A 62 -0.59 6.55 -1.39
N LEU A 63 -0.22 5.52 -0.63
CA LEU A 63 0.73 5.65 0.46
C LEU A 63 2.14 6.05 -0.02
N ALA A 64 2.56 5.54 -1.18
CA ALA A 64 3.79 5.96 -1.83
C ALA A 64 3.75 7.45 -2.27
N ARG A 65 2.61 7.91 -2.81
CA ARG A 65 2.42 9.34 -3.12
C ARG A 65 2.49 10.20 -1.87
N TYR A 66 1.87 9.76 -0.77
CA TYR A 66 1.91 10.46 0.51
C TYR A 66 3.35 10.57 1.07
N ALA A 67 4.13 9.50 1.00
CA ALA A 67 5.55 9.56 1.37
C ALA A 67 6.33 10.57 0.50
N GLY A 68 6.05 10.58 -0.80
CA GLY A 68 6.65 11.54 -1.75
C GLY A 68 6.31 13.00 -1.44
N THR A 69 5.05 13.30 -1.13
CA THR A 69 4.64 14.67 -0.78
C THR A 69 5.32 15.13 0.51
N LEU A 70 5.41 14.26 1.51
CA LEU A 70 6.10 14.55 2.76
C LEU A 70 7.59 14.86 2.56
N ALA A 71 8.26 14.13 1.67
CA ALA A 71 9.66 14.38 1.32
C ALA A 71 9.85 15.74 0.61
N ILE A 72 8.96 16.10 -0.32
CA ILE A 72 8.98 17.40 -1.00
C ILE A 72 8.75 18.53 0.00
N THR A 73 7.82 18.35 0.94
CA THR A 73 7.57 19.33 2.00
C THR A 73 8.80 19.53 2.87
N ASP A 74 9.49 18.45 3.28
CA ASP A 74 10.72 18.53 4.07
C ASP A 74 11.84 19.31 3.34
N ALA A 75 12.03 19.01 2.06
CA ALA A 75 13.02 19.69 1.22
C ALA A 75 12.70 21.19 1.05
N SER A 76 11.42 21.51 0.89
CA SER A 76 10.94 22.89 0.75
C SER A 76 11.19 23.69 2.03
N TYR A 77 10.84 23.14 3.20
CA TYR A 77 11.11 23.79 4.48
C TYR A 77 12.61 23.97 4.73
N THR A 78 13.42 22.96 4.44
CA THR A 78 14.88 23.04 4.59
C THR A 78 15.47 24.14 3.71
N THR A 79 15.00 24.28 2.47
CA THR A 79 15.47 25.32 1.54
C THR A 79 15.09 26.72 2.03
N VAL A 80 13.85 26.90 2.50
CA VAL A 80 13.38 28.18 3.05
C VAL A 80 14.15 28.56 4.32
N ASP A 81 14.38 27.60 5.21
CA ASP A 81 15.12 27.84 6.45
C ASP A 81 16.57 28.23 6.18
N ALA A 82 17.23 27.55 5.23
CA ALA A 82 18.57 27.92 4.78
C ALA A 82 18.60 29.35 4.19
N ALA A 83 17.65 29.70 3.32
CA ALA A 83 17.55 31.04 2.76
C ALA A 83 17.33 32.11 3.85
N ASN A 84 16.45 31.85 4.81
CA ASN A 84 16.20 32.76 5.93
C ASN A 84 17.46 32.91 6.81
N SER A 85 18.17 31.81 7.10
CA SER A 85 19.40 31.86 7.90
C SER A 85 20.49 32.72 7.25
N THR A 86 20.53 32.79 5.92
CA THR A 86 21.47 33.64 5.17
C THR A 86 21.04 35.09 5.03
N GLN A 87 19.77 35.42 5.29
CA GLN A 87 19.27 36.80 5.22
C GLN A 87 19.46 37.59 6.52
N PHE A 88 19.62 36.91 7.66
CA PHE A 88 19.77 37.54 8.98
C PHE A 88 21.18 37.41 9.58
N LEU A 89 22.18 37.06 8.77
CA LEU A 89 23.61 37.14 9.04
C LEU A 89 24.23 38.30 8.26
#